data_AF-A0A8J7G5R3-F1
#
_entry.id   AF-A0A8J7G5R3-F1
#
_cell.length_a   1.000
_cell.length_b   1.000
_cell.length_c   1.000
_cell.angle_alpha   90.00
_cell.angle_beta   90.00
_cell.angle_gamma   90.00
#
_symmetry.space_group_name_H-M   'P 1'
#
loop_
_entity.id
_entity.type
_entity.pdbx_description
1 polymer ?
#
loop_
_entity_poly.entity_id
_entity_poly.type
_entity_poly.pdbx_seq_one_letter_code
_entity_poly.pdbx_strand_id
1 'polypeptide(L)'
;MRRLLSGLIALALVIVVGLTGCSSAPGGLSGNYRQDTLAVIESLRTALDLPDDSPDKVAAQAEAREKINQFSATYRRDGSLLKLSSFTTMRTALNSLAGHYSSYPNRPVPEKLKNRLELEFKQVEAALKREA
;
A
#
# COMPACT_ATOMS: atom_id res chain seq x y z
N MET A 1 31.07 -26.09 24.58
CA MET A 1 31.00 -24.71 24.06
C MET A 1 30.26 -24.54 22.72
N ARG A 2 30.16 -25.54 21.82
CA ARG A 2 29.46 -25.35 20.52
C ARG A 2 27.92 -25.33 20.58
N ARG A 3 27.29 -25.94 21.60
CA ARG A 3 25.82 -25.97 21.74
C ARG A 3 25.20 -24.66 22.25
N LEU A 4 25.95 -23.90 23.06
CA LEU A 4 25.53 -22.59 23.57
C LEU A 4 25.62 -21.51 22.47
N LEU A 5 26.59 -21.63 21.57
CA LEU A 5 26.75 -20.75 20.41
C LEU A 5 25.64 -20.95 19.36
N SER A 6 25.20 -22.18 19.10
CA SER A 6 24.07 -22.44 18.20
C SER A 6 22.74 -21.92 18.74
N GLY A 7 22.53 -21.93 20.06
CA GLY A 7 21.34 -21.36 20.69
C GLY A 7 21.28 -19.84 20.57
N LEU A 8 22.43 -19.16 20.74
CA LEU A 8 22.53 -17.71 20.58
C LEU A 8 22.31 -17.26 19.12
N ILE A 9 22.78 -18.03 18.14
CA ILE A 9 22.57 -17.73 16.72
C ILE A 9 21.10 -17.96 16.33
N ALA A 10 20.46 -19.02 16.83
CA ALA A 10 19.04 -19.26 16.59
C ALA A 10 18.15 -18.19 17.24
N LEU A 11 18.50 -17.72 18.44
CA LEU A 11 17.78 -16.63 19.11
C LEU A 11 17.98 -15.29 18.37
N ALA A 12 19.19 -15.00 17.88
CA ALA A 12 19.45 -13.82 17.07
C ALA A 12 18.68 -13.85 15.73
N LEU A 13 18.52 -15.02 15.11
CA LEU A 13 17.74 -15.18 13.88
C LEU A 13 16.24 -15.01 14.10
N VAL A 14 15.70 -15.48 15.24
CA VAL A 14 14.30 -15.23 15.62
C VAL A 14 14.06 -13.76 15.97
N ILE A 15 15.05 -13.07 16.55
CA ILE A 15 14.97 -11.62 16.81
C ILE A 15 15.01 -10.83 15.49
N VAL A 16 15.84 -11.21 14.52
CA VAL A 16 15.89 -10.52 13.21
C VAL A 16 14.60 -10.75 12.41
N VAL A 17 14.05 -11.98 12.40
CA VAL A 17 12.77 -12.26 11.74
C VAL A 17 11.58 -11.62 12.50
N GLY A 18 11.65 -11.53 13.82
CA GLY A 18 10.67 -10.81 14.65
C GLY A 18 10.72 -9.28 14.49
N LEU A 19 11.90 -8.73 14.19
CA LEU A 19 12.09 -7.29 13.92
C LEU A 19 11.70 -6.89 12.50
N THR A 20 11.79 -7.79 11.52
CA THR A 20 11.29 -7.54 10.15
C THR A 20 9.82 -7.91 9.95
N GLY A 21 9.19 -8.58 10.93
CA GLY A 21 7.82 -9.07 10.86
C GLY A 21 6.77 -8.29 11.65
N CYS A 22 7.15 -7.25 12.41
CA CYS A 22 6.22 -6.48 13.22
C CYS A 22 6.66 -5.01 13.41
N SER A 23 6.86 -4.29 12.31
CA SER A 23 6.72 -2.82 12.31
C SER A 23 5.43 -2.44 11.59
N SER A 24 4.34 -3.14 11.91
CA SER A 24 2.99 -2.69 11.65
C SER A 24 2.49 -2.07 12.94
N ALA A 25 2.56 -0.74 13.04
CA ALA A 25 1.60 -0.05 13.89
C ALA A 25 0.20 -0.59 13.52
N PRO A 26 -0.68 -0.88 14.49
CA PRO A 26 -2.03 -1.34 14.17
C PRO A 26 -2.71 -0.27 13.29
N GLY A 27 -2.84 -0.57 12.00
CA GLY A 27 -3.65 0.19 11.03
C GLY A 27 -3.35 1.69 10.87
N GLY A 28 -2.14 2.17 11.12
CA GLY A 28 -1.84 3.61 11.13
C GLY A 28 -0.77 4.00 10.13
N LEU A 29 -1.12 4.82 9.14
CA LEU A 29 -0.16 5.59 8.35
C LEU A 29 0.75 6.39 9.30
N SER A 30 2.05 6.44 9.03
CA SER A 30 3.04 7.10 9.89
C SER A 30 2.83 8.62 10.02
N GLY A 31 2.02 9.21 9.13
CA GLY A 31 1.84 10.65 8.97
C GLY A 31 2.88 11.25 8.03
N ASN A 32 3.93 10.51 7.67
CA ASN A 32 4.88 10.94 6.65
C ASN A 32 4.28 10.67 5.27
N TYR A 33 3.71 11.72 4.67
CA TYR A 33 3.03 11.64 3.38
C TYR A 33 3.82 10.90 2.29
N ARG A 34 5.13 11.17 2.15
CA ARG A 34 5.96 10.53 1.12
C ARG A 34 6.10 9.03 1.38
N GLN A 35 6.49 8.67 2.59
CA GLN A 35 6.70 7.26 2.96
C GLN A 35 5.40 6.48 2.86
N ASP A 36 4.33 7.03 3.39
CA ASP A 36 3.01 6.41 3.42
C ASP A 36 2.42 6.27 2.01
N THR A 37 2.64 7.25 1.12
CA THR A 37 2.20 7.14 -0.29
C THR A 37 2.91 6.00 -1.01
N LEU A 38 4.23 5.86 -0.82
CA LEU A 38 5.00 4.77 -1.43
C LEU A 38 4.55 3.40 -0.89
N ALA A 39 4.33 3.28 0.42
CA ALA A 39 3.86 2.05 1.04
C ALA A 39 2.45 1.65 0.55
N VAL A 40 1.55 2.63 0.39
CA VAL A 40 0.20 2.38 -0.16
C VAL A 40 0.30 1.93 -1.62
N ILE A 41 1.12 2.57 -2.46
CA ILE A 41 1.31 2.16 -3.86
C ILE A 41 1.81 0.71 -3.94
N GLU A 42 2.82 0.35 -3.16
CA GLU A 42 3.38 -1.00 -3.14
C GLU A 42 2.34 -2.06 -2.71
N SER A 43 1.57 -1.75 -1.67
CA SER A 43 0.49 -2.62 -1.23
C SER A 43 -0.60 -2.80 -2.29
N LEU A 44 -0.99 -1.72 -2.98
CA LEU A 44 -2.04 -1.79 -4.00
C LEU A 44 -1.55 -2.55 -5.24
N ARG A 45 -0.28 -2.37 -5.66
CA ARG A 45 0.32 -3.18 -6.73
C ARG A 45 0.28 -4.65 -6.39
N THR A 46 0.70 -5.02 -5.18
CA THR A 46 0.68 -6.41 -4.70
C THR A 46 -0.74 -6.98 -4.74
N ALA A 47 -1.75 -6.23 -4.29
CA ALA A 47 -3.14 -6.66 -4.32
C ALA A 47 -3.71 -6.80 -5.75
N LEU A 48 -3.24 -5.97 -6.70
CA LEU A 48 -3.68 -5.99 -8.10
C LEU A 48 -3.02 -7.12 -8.92
N ASP A 49 -1.85 -7.59 -8.49
CA ASP A 49 -1.09 -8.68 -9.13
C ASP A 49 -1.57 -10.07 -8.71
N LEU A 50 -2.42 -10.17 -7.68
CA LEU A 50 -2.99 -11.44 -7.25
C LEU A 50 -3.80 -12.11 -8.38
N PRO A 51 -3.62 -13.43 -8.59
CA PRO A 51 -4.40 -14.19 -9.56
C PRO A 51 -5.90 -14.05 -9.34
N ASP A 52 -6.66 -14.06 -10.43
CA ASP A 52 -8.10 -13.83 -10.39
C ASP A 52 -8.89 -14.93 -9.66
N ASP A 53 -8.31 -16.13 -9.60
CA ASP A 53 -8.80 -17.34 -8.96
C ASP A 53 -8.27 -17.54 -7.53
N SER A 54 -7.45 -16.61 -7.02
CA SER A 54 -6.88 -16.72 -5.67
C SER A 54 -7.97 -16.62 -4.58
N PRO A 55 -7.98 -17.52 -3.58
CA PRO A 55 -8.89 -17.41 -2.44
C PRO A 55 -8.65 -16.15 -1.60
N ASP A 56 -7.43 -15.61 -1.62
CA ASP A 56 -7.02 -14.43 -0.84
C ASP A 56 -7.50 -13.11 -1.46
N LYS A 57 -8.07 -13.15 -2.67
CA LYS A 57 -8.43 -11.95 -3.41
C LYS A 57 -9.47 -11.08 -2.71
N VAL A 58 -10.47 -11.69 -2.09
CA VAL A 58 -11.51 -10.96 -1.35
C VAL A 58 -10.90 -10.25 -0.13
N ALA A 59 -9.99 -10.91 0.58
CA ALA A 59 -9.29 -10.33 1.71
C ALA A 59 -8.37 -9.17 1.25
N ALA A 60 -7.61 -9.36 0.18
CA ALA A 60 -6.74 -8.33 -0.38
C ALA A 60 -7.54 -7.10 -0.88
N GLN A 61 -8.72 -7.30 -1.47
CA GLN A 61 -9.60 -6.20 -1.85
C GLN A 61 -10.15 -5.45 -0.63
N ALA A 62 -10.54 -6.17 0.43
CA ALA A 62 -11.00 -5.55 1.67
C ALA A 62 -9.89 -4.70 2.30
N GLU A 63 -8.68 -5.24 2.38
CA GLU A 63 -7.49 -4.52 2.88
C GLU A 63 -7.16 -3.30 2.00
N ALA A 64 -7.24 -3.43 0.67
CA ALA A 64 -7.03 -2.31 -0.23
C ALA A 64 -8.05 -1.19 -0.01
N ARG A 65 -9.33 -1.52 0.19
CA ARG A 65 -10.38 -0.54 0.52
C ARG A 65 -10.11 0.16 1.84
N GLU A 66 -9.68 -0.58 2.85
CA GLU A 66 -9.32 -0.02 4.15
C GLU A 66 -8.16 0.97 4.01
N LYS A 67 -7.08 0.58 3.31
CA LYS A 67 -5.92 1.45 3.05
C LYS A 67 -6.30 2.72 2.27
N ILE A 68 -7.15 2.60 1.24
CA ILE A 68 -7.66 3.75 0.49
C ILE A 68 -8.40 4.72 1.43
N ASN A 69 -9.27 4.19 2.29
CA ASN A 69 -10.04 5.00 3.22
C ASN A 69 -9.16 5.66 4.27
N GLN A 70 -8.21 4.93 4.85
CA GLN A 70 -7.25 5.45 5.82
C GLN A 70 -6.39 6.56 5.21
N PHE A 71 -5.81 6.33 4.02
CA PHE A 71 -5.02 7.33 3.31
C PHE A 71 -5.80 8.61 3.03
N SER A 72 -7.02 8.45 2.52
CA SER A 72 -7.91 9.57 2.26
C SER A 72 -8.27 10.31 3.55
N ALA A 73 -8.56 9.59 4.64
CA ALA A 73 -8.92 10.20 5.91
C ALA A 73 -7.78 11.00 6.53
N THR A 74 -6.55 10.48 6.47
CA THR A 74 -5.33 11.10 7.03
C THR A 74 -4.97 12.38 6.28
N TYR A 75 -4.89 12.32 4.95
CA TYR A 75 -4.29 13.41 4.17
C TYR A 75 -5.28 14.41 3.58
N ARG A 76 -6.59 14.11 3.52
CA ARG A 76 -7.58 15.03 2.91
C ARG A 76 -7.68 16.40 3.58
N ARG A 77 -7.29 16.51 4.86
CA ARG A 77 -7.42 17.73 5.66
C ARG A 77 -6.23 18.68 5.50
N ASP A 78 -5.12 18.19 4.98
CA ASP A 78 -3.92 18.99 4.79
C ASP A 78 -4.02 19.77 3.46
N GLY A 79 -4.30 21.08 3.58
CA GLY A 79 -4.42 21.97 2.44
C GLY A 79 -3.12 22.17 1.66
N SER A 80 -1.95 21.88 2.25
CA SER A 80 -0.67 21.96 1.55
C SER A 80 -0.52 20.83 0.54
N LEU A 81 -1.00 19.63 0.88
CA LEU A 81 -0.97 18.46 0.00
C LEU A 81 -1.92 18.60 -1.19
N LEU A 82 -3.03 19.34 -1.06
CA LEU A 82 -3.99 19.58 -2.15
C LEU A 82 -3.36 20.25 -3.38
N LYS A 83 -2.23 20.93 -3.22
CA LYS A 83 -1.49 21.59 -4.31
C LYS A 83 -0.44 20.68 -4.97
N LEU A 84 -0.13 19.54 -4.36
CA LEU A 84 0.88 18.61 -4.86
C LEU A 84 0.32 17.77 -6.01
N SER A 85 1.14 17.63 -7.04
CA SER A 85 0.82 16.79 -8.18
C SER A 85 0.77 15.31 -7.77
N SER A 86 1.65 14.89 -6.86
CA SER A 86 1.64 13.55 -6.29
C SER A 86 0.29 13.23 -5.62
N PHE A 87 -0.24 14.17 -4.83
CA PHE A 87 -1.45 13.93 -4.05
C PHE A 87 -2.70 13.90 -4.93
N THR A 88 -2.81 14.85 -5.86
CA THR A 88 -3.97 14.94 -6.76
C THR A 88 -4.07 13.75 -7.71
N THR A 89 -2.94 13.29 -8.25
CA THR A 89 -2.87 12.06 -9.06
C THR A 89 -3.17 10.82 -8.22
N MET A 90 -2.56 10.69 -7.03
CA MET A 90 -2.83 9.56 -6.14
C MET A 90 -4.32 9.47 -5.77
N ARG A 91 -4.95 10.60 -5.42
CA ARG A 91 -6.39 10.65 -5.13
C ARG A 91 -7.24 10.17 -6.32
N THR A 92 -6.83 10.47 -7.55
CA THR A 92 -7.53 10.02 -8.76
C THR A 92 -7.44 8.50 -8.94
N ALA A 93 -6.27 7.93 -8.70
CA ALA A 93 -6.04 6.49 -8.71
C ALA A 93 -6.87 5.78 -7.65
N LEU A 94 -6.80 6.25 -6.40
CA LEU A 94 -7.53 5.67 -5.28
C LEU A 94 -9.06 5.75 -5.48
N ASN A 95 -9.57 6.86 -5.99
CA ASN A 95 -11.00 7.02 -6.30
C ASN A 95 -11.45 6.06 -7.41
N SER A 96 -10.62 5.89 -8.45
CA SER A 96 -10.90 4.94 -9.53
C SER A 96 -11.00 3.51 -9.02
N LEU A 97 -10.06 3.10 -8.18
CA LEU A 97 -10.02 1.76 -7.62
C LEU A 97 -11.16 1.52 -6.61
N ALA A 98 -11.40 2.47 -5.71
CA ALA A 98 -12.53 2.41 -4.78
C ALA A 98 -13.88 2.35 -5.49
N GLY A 99 -14.05 3.12 -6.57
CA GLY A 99 -15.25 3.11 -7.40
C GLY A 99 -15.50 1.74 -8.05
N HIS A 100 -14.45 1.07 -8.52
CA HIS A 100 -14.53 -0.30 -9.04
C HIS A 100 -14.96 -1.28 -7.94
N TYR A 101 -14.28 -1.28 -6.79
CA TYR A 101 -14.62 -2.18 -5.69
C TYR A 101 -16.02 -1.95 -5.11
N SER A 102 -16.53 -0.72 -5.18
CA SER A 102 -17.90 -0.41 -4.77
C SER A 102 -18.93 -0.91 -5.78
N SER A 103 -18.68 -0.70 -7.08
CA SER A 103 -19.64 -1.04 -8.14
C SER A 103 -19.64 -2.53 -8.49
N TYR A 104 -18.47 -3.17 -8.40
CA TYR A 104 -18.25 -4.55 -8.86
C TYR A 104 -17.44 -5.36 -7.85
N PRO A 105 -17.94 -5.60 -6.64
CA PRO A 105 -17.21 -6.30 -5.57
C PRO A 105 -16.80 -7.74 -5.95
N ASN A 106 -17.60 -8.41 -6.79
CA ASN A 106 -17.36 -9.79 -7.21
C ASN A 106 -16.70 -9.89 -8.60
N ARG A 107 -16.17 -8.79 -9.15
CA ARG A 107 -15.48 -8.82 -10.45
C ARG A 107 -14.02 -8.41 -10.34
N PRO A 108 -13.13 -9.04 -11.12
CA PRO A 108 -11.75 -8.60 -11.20
C PRO A 108 -11.66 -7.16 -11.71
N VAL A 109 -10.59 -6.48 -11.32
CA VAL A 109 -10.24 -5.15 -11.84
C VAL A 109 -9.91 -5.31 -13.32
N PRO A 110 -10.58 -4.58 -14.25
CA PRO A 110 -10.29 -4.70 -15.67
C PRO A 110 -8.84 -4.35 -15.99
N GLU A 111 -8.23 -5.05 -16.94
CA GLU A 111 -6.84 -4.82 -17.37
C GLU A 111 -6.57 -3.36 -17.78
N LYS A 112 -7.54 -2.72 -18.46
CA LYS A 112 -7.45 -1.28 -18.80
C LYS A 112 -7.33 -0.40 -17.56
N LEU A 113 -8.03 -0.73 -16.48
CA LEU A 113 -7.97 -0.01 -15.22
C LEU A 113 -6.65 -0.29 -14.50
N LYS A 114 -6.18 -1.54 -14.46
CA LYS A 114 -4.86 -1.89 -13.91
C LYS A 114 -3.73 -1.10 -14.59
N ASN A 115 -3.71 -1.09 -15.92
CA ASN A 115 -2.71 -0.36 -16.69
C ASN A 115 -2.74 1.15 -16.43
N ARG A 116 -3.94 1.73 -16.28
CA ARG A 116 -4.10 3.15 -15.94
C ARG A 116 -3.58 3.43 -14.53
N LEU A 117 -3.95 2.61 -13.55
CA LEU A 117 -3.47 2.74 -12.17
C LEU A 117 -1.96 2.64 -12.09
N GLU A 118 -1.34 1.71 -12.82
CA GLU A 118 0.11 1.59 -12.85
C GLU A 118 0.81 2.82 -13.44
N LEU A 119 0.23 3.42 -14.48
CA LEU A 119 0.72 4.70 -15.02
C LEU A 119 0.59 5.83 -13.99
N GLU A 120 -0.55 5.92 -13.31
CA GLU A 120 -0.79 6.93 -12.27
C GLU A 120 0.17 6.74 -11.09
N PHE A 121 0.42 5.50 -10.64
CA PHE A 121 1.40 5.21 -9.59
C PHE A 121 2.81 5.64 -9.98
N LYS A 122 3.26 5.35 -11.20
CA LYS A 122 4.56 5.84 -11.71
C LYS A 122 4.64 7.37 -11.75
N GLN A 123 3.56 8.04 -12.13
CA GLN A 123 3.50 9.51 -12.11
C GLN A 123 3.59 10.06 -10.69
N VAL A 124 2.91 9.43 -9.72
CA VAL A 124 2.99 9.78 -8.30
C VAL A 124 4.42 9.60 -7.78
N GLU A 125 5.06 8.47 -8.04
CA GLU A 125 6.45 8.21 -7.64
C GLU A 125 7.41 9.25 -8.22
N ALA A 126 7.24 9.62 -9.50
CA ALA A 126 8.05 10.65 -10.14
C ALA A 126 7.77 12.04 -9.54
N ALA A 127 6.52 12.36 -9.21
CA ALA A 127 6.14 13.60 -8.56
C ALA A 127 6.73 13.72 -7.14
N LEU A 128 6.65 12.65 -6.34
CA LEU A 128 7.19 12.61 -4.98
C LEU A 128 8.70 12.88 -4.94
N LYS A 129 9.44 12.47 -5.98
CA LYS A 129 10.87 12.73 -6.14
C LYS A 129 11.18 14.20 -6.48
N ARG A 130 10.27 14.88 -7.19
CA ARG A 130 10.42 16.31 -7.54
C ARG A 130 9.99 17.23 -6.39
N GLU A 131 9.05 16.78 -5.58
CA GLU A 131 8.52 17.49 -4.41
C GLU A 131 9.39 17.25 -3.16
N ALA A 132 10.59 16.67 -3.32
CA ALA A 132 11.54 16.30 -2.26
C ALA A 132 12.58 17.38 -1.97
#